data_AF-A0A3N5NWY1-F1
#
_entry.id   AF-A0A3N5NWY1-F1
#
_cell.length_a   1.000
_cell.length_b   1.000
_cell.length_c   1.000
_cell.angle_alpha   90.00
_cell.angle_beta   90.00
_cell.angle_gamma   90.00
#
_symmetry.space_group_name_H-M   'P 1'
#
loop_
_entity.id
_entity.type
_entity.pdbx_description
1 polymer ?
#
loop_
_entity_poly.entity_id
_entity_poly.type
_entity_poly.pdbx_seq_one_letter_code
_entity_poly.pdbx_strand_id
1 'polypeptide(L)'
;MQAGRVGLIALLLAVAFPPCTLAQTPCQRADFEAVVDEAAAALRSLNLQNTPQFQARLRQLKDKRGWSHEQFLSAAAPFVRDDAIAGFDQKSEDFLGRITQGGQSQATAAALNCALLVELRGSLTALVETQKAKWAYMFDKIDSELRR
;
A
#
# COMPACT_ATOMS: atom_id res chain seq x y z
N MET A 1 20.24 63.95 57.44
CA MET A 1 20.04 62.85 58.40
C MET A 1 19.10 61.83 57.78
N GLN A 2 19.49 60.54 57.83
CA GLN A 2 18.69 59.29 57.71
C GLN A 2 17.78 59.13 56.47
N ALA A 3 18.13 58.29 55.48
CA ALA A 3 18.12 56.81 55.46
C ALA A 3 16.70 56.21 55.45
N GLY A 4 16.35 55.51 54.36
CA GLY A 4 15.11 54.72 54.27
C GLY A 4 15.02 53.93 52.97
N ARG A 5 15.51 52.69 52.99
CA ARG A 5 15.36 51.68 51.93
C ARG A 5 13.91 51.18 51.91
N VAL A 6 13.28 51.13 50.74
CA VAL A 6 12.13 50.22 50.49
C VAL A 6 12.30 49.64 49.08
N GLY A 7 12.62 48.35 49.03
CA GLY A 7 12.65 47.58 47.79
C GLY A 7 11.23 47.24 47.33
N LEU A 8 11.00 47.28 46.02
CA LEU A 8 9.80 46.74 45.40
C LEU A 8 10.21 45.54 44.55
N ILE A 9 9.77 44.36 45.00
CA ILE A 9 9.96 43.06 44.36
C ILE A 9 9.09 43.02 43.11
N ALA A 10 9.70 42.85 41.93
CA ALA A 10 8.99 42.57 40.70
C ALA A 10 8.48 41.12 40.72
N LEU A 11 7.16 40.96 40.87
CA LEU A 11 6.50 39.66 40.81
C LEU A 11 6.36 39.23 39.33
N LEU A 12 7.31 38.41 38.86
CA LEU A 12 7.22 37.70 37.58
C LEU A 12 6.15 36.60 37.69
N LEU A 13 4.96 36.86 37.15
CA LEU A 13 3.94 35.85 36.88
C LEU A 13 4.42 34.94 35.73
N ALA A 14 5.04 33.82 36.08
CA ALA A 14 5.30 32.74 35.16
C ALA A 14 3.97 32.05 34.81
N VAL A 15 3.45 32.32 33.61
CA VAL A 15 2.34 31.55 33.03
C VAL A 15 2.90 30.17 32.67
N ALA A 16 2.70 29.21 33.57
CA ALA A 16 3.00 27.80 33.31
C ALA A 16 1.97 27.26 32.32
N PHE A 17 2.30 27.28 31.03
CA PHE A 17 1.59 26.47 30.05
C PHE A 17 1.95 25.01 30.31
N PRO A 18 0.97 24.13 30.62
CA PRO A 18 1.25 22.70 30.68
C PRO A 18 1.71 22.26 29.27
N PRO A 19 2.80 21.49 29.14
CA PRO A 19 3.13 20.90 27.86
C PRO A 19 1.96 19.99 27.47
N CYS A 20 1.30 20.34 26.38
CA CYS A 20 0.30 19.49 25.74
C CYS A 20 1.05 18.31 25.13
N THR A 21 1.43 17.34 25.95
CA THR A 21 1.83 16.02 25.47
C THR A 21 0.58 15.37 24.92
N LEU A 22 0.37 15.51 23.61
CA LEU A 22 -0.54 14.67 22.86
C LEU A 22 -0.07 13.22 23.06
N ALA A 23 -0.63 12.53 24.05
CA ALA A 23 -0.46 11.11 24.20
C ALA A 23 -0.98 10.48 22.90
N GLN A 24 -0.07 10.02 22.06
CA GLN A 24 -0.41 9.20 20.91
C GLN A 24 -1.12 7.97 21.48
N THR A 25 -2.37 7.74 21.08
CA THR A 25 -3.08 6.51 21.43
C THR A 25 -2.17 5.34 21.05
N PRO A 26 -1.86 4.43 21.99
CA PRO A 26 -1.03 3.28 21.66
C PRO A 26 -1.74 2.49 20.56
N CYS A 27 -1.01 2.16 19.49
CA CYS A 27 -1.54 1.31 18.44
C CYS A 27 -1.99 -0.02 19.03
N GLN A 28 -3.13 -0.49 18.56
CA GLN A 28 -3.77 -1.71 19.01
C GLN A 28 -3.58 -2.81 17.98
N ARG A 29 -3.70 -4.06 18.41
CA ARG A 29 -3.69 -5.21 17.52
C ARG A 29 -4.71 -5.06 16.37
N ALA A 30 -5.88 -4.51 16.69
CA ALA A 30 -6.93 -4.23 15.72
C ALA A 30 -6.46 -3.30 14.58
N ASP A 31 -5.51 -2.38 14.83
CA ASP A 31 -4.98 -1.50 13.78
C ASP A 31 -4.13 -2.28 12.76
N PHE A 32 -3.39 -3.29 13.21
CA PHE A 32 -2.61 -4.17 12.32
C PHE A 32 -3.54 -5.04 11.48
N GLU A 33 -4.54 -5.66 12.12
CA GLU A 33 -5.56 -6.49 11.44
C GLU A 33 -6.32 -5.66 10.40
N ALA A 34 -6.77 -4.46 10.76
CA ALA A 34 -7.50 -3.56 9.86
C ALA A 34 -6.69 -3.20 8.61
N VAL A 35 -5.40 -2.90 8.75
CA VAL A 35 -4.55 -2.53 7.60
C VAL A 35 -4.31 -3.73 6.67
N VAL A 36 -4.17 -4.94 7.23
CA VAL A 36 -4.07 -6.18 6.43
C VAL A 36 -5.38 -6.45 5.68
N ASP A 37 -6.51 -6.35 6.37
CA ASP A 37 -7.83 -6.59 5.80
C ASP A 37 -8.17 -5.58 4.69
N GLU A 38 -7.84 -4.30 4.88
CA GLU A 38 -8.03 -3.25 3.87
C GLU A 38 -7.27 -3.59 2.58
N ALA A 39 -5.99 -3.95 2.70
CA ALA A 39 -5.16 -4.30 1.56
C ALA A 39 -5.64 -5.59 0.87
N ALA A 40 -6.02 -6.61 1.64
CA ALA A 40 -6.58 -7.85 1.10
C ALA A 40 -7.89 -7.59 0.34
N ALA A 41 -8.78 -6.77 0.89
CA ALA A 41 -10.01 -6.36 0.23
C ALA A 41 -9.73 -5.58 -1.06
N ALA A 42 -8.76 -4.65 -1.04
CA ALA A 42 -8.35 -3.91 -2.23
C ALA A 42 -7.83 -4.82 -3.33
N LEU A 43 -6.94 -5.77 -3.01
CA LEU A 43 -6.40 -6.74 -3.97
C LEU A 43 -7.48 -7.66 -4.55
N ARG A 44 -8.39 -8.16 -3.70
CA ARG A 44 -9.51 -8.99 -4.15
C ARG A 44 -10.43 -8.21 -5.09
N SER A 45 -10.79 -6.99 -4.70
CA SER A 45 -11.63 -6.10 -5.51
C SER A 45 -10.99 -5.80 -6.86
N LEU A 46 -9.69 -5.52 -6.89
CA LEU A 46 -8.93 -5.27 -8.11
C LEU A 46 -9.00 -6.46 -9.08
N ASN A 47 -8.80 -7.68 -8.57
CA ASN A 47 -8.89 -8.90 -9.39
C ASN A 47 -10.31 -9.16 -9.89
N LEU A 48 -11.33 -9.00 -9.04
CA LEU A 48 -12.74 -9.20 -9.40
C LEU A 48 -13.18 -8.22 -10.50
N GLN A 49 -12.72 -6.97 -10.44
CA GLN A 49 -13.04 -5.95 -11.44
C GLN A 49 -12.30 -6.18 -12.76
N ASN A 50 -11.00 -6.46 -12.70
CA ASN A 50 -10.15 -6.41 -13.89
C ASN A 50 -10.12 -7.72 -14.68
N THR A 51 -10.18 -8.88 -14.02
CA THR A 51 -10.10 -10.19 -14.70
C THR A 51 -11.17 -10.36 -15.79
N PRO A 52 -12.48 -10.19 -15.53
CA PRO A 52 -13.49 -10.37 -16.58
C PRO A 52 -13.36 -9.34 -17.71
N GLN A 53 -12.97 -8.11 -17.38
CA GLN A 53 -12.77 -7.04 -18.36
C GLN A 53 -11.57 -7.30 -19.27
N PHE A 54 -10.49 -7.83 -18.72
CA PHE A 54 -9.30 -8.18 -19.47
C PHE A 54 -9.54 -9.42 -20.36
N GLN A 55 -10.23 -10.43 -19.84
CA GLN A 55 -10.66 -11.59 -20.62
C GLN A 55 -11.58 -11.20 -21.78
N ALA A 56 -12.47 -10.22 -21.59
CA ALA A 56 -13.30 -9.68 -22.66
C ALA A 56 -12.46 -9.06 -23.79
N ARG A 57 -11.44 -8.26 -23.47
CA ARG A 57 -10.51 -7.67 -24.44
C ARG A 57 -9.68 -8.73 -25.18
N LEU A 58 -9.24 -9.78 -24.48
CA LEU A 58 -8.56 -10.93 -25.12
C LEU A 58 -9.45 -11.63 -26.16
N ARG A 59 -10.74 -11.80 -25.86
CA ARG A 59 -11.71 -12.34 -26.83
C ARG A 59 -11.90 -11.40 -28.02
N GLN A 60 -12.04 -10.10 -27.77
CA GLN A 60 -12.12 -9.10 -28.86
C GLN A 60 -10.88 -9.14 -29.75
N LEU A 61 -9.69 -9.26 -29.17
CA LEU A 61 -8.43 -9.32 -29.93
C LEU A 61 -8.34 -10.60 -30.74
N LYS A 62 -8.76 -11.73 -30.17
CA LYS A 62 -8.85 -13.01 -30.89
C LYS A 62 -9.72 -12.88 -32.13
N ASP A 63 -10.92 -12.32 -31.98
CA ASP A 63 -11.88 -12.17 -33.08
C ASP A 63 -11.33 -11.22 -34.15
N LYS A 64 -10.76 -10.08 -33.73
CA LYS A 64 -10.13 -9.11 -34.63
C LYS A 64 -9.00 -9.72 -35.47
N ARG A 65 -8.21 -10.62 -34.88
CA ARG A 65 -7.07 -11.27 -35.53
C ARG A 65 -7.43 -12.58 -36.25
N GLY A 66 -8.69 -13.02 -36.19
CA GLY A 66 -9.15 -14.27 -36.78
C GLY A 66 -8.46 -15.51 -36.20
N TRP A 67 -8.00 -15.44 -34.96
CA TRP A 67 -7.26 -16.54 -34.33
C TRP A 67 -8.17 -17.73 -34.01
N SER A 68 -7.67 -18.94 -34.33
CA SER A 68 -8.28 -20.17 -33.82
C SER A 68 -8.15 -20.25 -32.29
N HIS A 69 -8.87 -21.19 -31.67
CA HIS A 69 -8.72 -21.41 -30.22
C HIS A 69 -7.28 -21.83 -29.85
N GLU A 70 -6.65 -22.70 -30.64
CA GLU A 70 -5.27 -23.15 -30.39
C GLU A 70 -4.25 -22.02 -30.53
N GLN A 71 -4.38 -21.20 -31.57
CA GLN A 71 -3.52 -20.03 -31.77
C GLN A 71 -3.68 -19.01 -30.65
N PHE A 72 -4.91 -18.83 -30.15
CA PHE A 72 -5.18 -17.91 -29.05
C PHE A 72 -4.41 -18.28 -27.78
N LEU A 73 -4.26 -19.57 -27.44
CA LEU A 73 -3.57 -19.99 -26.22
C LEU A 73 -2.10 -19.56 -26.19
N SER A 74 -1.40 -19.62 -27.33
CA SER A 74 0.00 -19.18 -27.43
C SER A 74 0.11 -17.67 -27.67
N ALA A 75 -0.73 -17.11 -28.53
CA ALA A 75 -0.66 -15.71 -28.92
C ALA A 75 -1.16 -14.73 -27.84
N ALA A 76 -1.99 -15.20 -26.90
CA ALA A 76 -2.42 -14.41 -25.74
C ALA A 76 -1.38 -14.36 -24.62
N ALA A 77 -0.47 -15.33 -24.54
CA ALA A 77 0.49 -15.44 -23.44
C ALA A 77 1.32 -14.16 -23.20
N PRO A 78 1.82 -13.46 -24.23
CA PRO A 78 2.58 -12.22 -24.05
C PRO A 78 1.79 -11.08 -23.38
N PHE A 79 0.45 -11.12 -23.38
CA PHE A 79 -0.37 -10.07 -22.75
C PHE A 79 -0.51 -10.24 -21.23
N VAL A 80 -0.12 -11.40 -20.69
CA VAL A 80 -0.15 -11.71 -19.26
C VAL A 80 1.21 -12.15 -18.72
N ARG A 81 2.21 -12.31 -19.60
CA ARG A 81 3.58 -12.71 -19.25
C ARG A 81 4.57 -12.06 -20.20
N ASP A 82 5.36 -11.15 -19.65
CA ASP A 82 6.54 -10.56 -20.26
C ASP A 82 7.48 -10.07 -19.15
N ASP A 83 8.62 -9.48 -19.53
CA ASP A 83 9.63 -9.02 -18.57
C ASP A 83 9.13 -7.87 -17.68
N ALA A 84 8.25 -7.01 -18.17
CA ALA A 84 7.68 -5.93 -17.38
C ALA A 84 6.72 -6.48 -16.33
N ILE A 85 5.86 -7.44 -16.73
CA ILE A 85 4.96 -8.18 -15.86
C ILE A 85 5.74 -8.97 -14.81
N ALA A 86 6.82 -9.65 -15.20
CA ALA A 86 7.73 -10.33 -14.28
C ALA A 86 8.35 -9.34 -13.26
N GLY A 87 8.72 -8.14 -13.70
CA GLY A 87 9.22 -7.09 -12.80
C GLY A 87 8.16 -6.58 -11.81
N PHE A 88 6.88 -6.54 -12.19
CA PHE A 88 5.80 -6.26 -11.24
C PHE A 88 5.60 -7.41 -10.25
N ASP A 89 5.66 -8.66 -10.73
CA ASP A 89 5.51 -9.85 -9.88
C ASP A 89 6.62 -9.95 -8.84
N GLN A 90 7.87 -9.71 -9.24
CA GLN A 90 9.01 -9.69 -8.32
C GLN A 90 8.87 -8.60 -7.25
N LYS A 91 8.43 -7.39 -7.61
CA LYS A 91 8.18 -6.32 -6.63
C LYS A 91 7.08 -6.71 -5.65
N SER A 92 6.02 -7.35 -6.13
CA SER A 92 4.95 -7.84 -5.26
C SER A 92 5.43 -8.92 -4.29
N GLU A 93 6.28 -9.84 -4.75
CA GLU A 93 6.94 -10.85 -3.90
C GLU A 93 7.84 -10.19 -2.84
N ASP A 94 8.61 -9.17 -3.20
CA ASP A 94 9.45 -8.42 -2.26
C ASP A 94 8.62 -7.76 -1.15
N PHE A 95 7.48 -7.14 -1.50
CA PHE A 95 6.58 -6.55 -0.50
C PHE A 95 5.96 -7.62 0.41
N LEU A 96 5.52 -8.74 -0.15
CA LEU A 96 5.00 -9.86 0.63
C LEU A 96 6.05 -10.40 1.61
N GLY A 97 7.31 -10.52 1.16
CA GLY A 97 8.43 -10.91 2.01
C GLY A 97 8.60 -9.97 3.22
N ARG A 98 8.55 -8.65 3.00
CA ARG A 98 8.62 -7.65 4.08
C ARG A 98 7.43 -7.72 5.03
N ILE A 99 6.22 -7.89 4.50
CA ILE A 99 4.99 -8.03 5.30
C ILE A 99 5.08 -9.26 6.21
N THR A 100 5.52 -10.41 5.67
CA THR A 100 5.69 -11.64 6.45
C THR A 100 6.76 -11.49 7.53
N GLN A 101 7.91 -10.89 7.21
CA GLN A 101 8.97 -10.64 8.18
C GLN A 101 8.49 -9.73 9.33
N GLY A 102 7.82 -8.62 8.99
CA GLY A 102 7.26 -7.69 9.98
C GLY A 102 6.19 -8.33 10.88
N GLY A 103 5.38 -9.26 10.35
CA GLY A 103 4.41 -10.02 11.14
C GLY A 103 5.05 -10.98 12.15
N GLN A 104 6.17 -11.62 11.78
CA GLN A 104 6.91 -12.50 12.70
C GLN A 104 7.55 -11.71 13.85
N SER A 105 8.09 -10.52 13.57
CA SER A 105 8.66 -9.65 14.60
C SER A 105 7.63 -9.21 15.65
N GLN A 106 6.36 -9.04 15.27
CA GLN A 106 5.28 -8.69 16.20
C GLN A 106 4.86 -9.82 17.13
N ALA A 107 4.94 -11.09 16.69
CA ALA A 107 4.59 -12.24 17.51
C ALA A 107 5.48 -12.38 18.76
N THR A 108 6.64 -11.72 18.77
CA THR A 108 7.65 -11.80 19.85
C THR A 108 7.78 -10.52 20.68
N ALA A 109 7.12 -9.42 20.27
CA ALA A 109 7.26 -8.13 20.94
C ALA A 109 6.29 -8.03 22.14
N ALA A 110 6.82 -7.82 23.35
CA ALA A 110 6.04 -7.61 24.57
C ALA A 110 5.22 -6.29 24.57
N ALA A 111 5.48 -5.40 23.62
CA ALA A 111 4.73 -4.17 23.37
C ALA A 111 4.50 -3.99 21.86
N LEU A 112 3.29 -3.59 21.48
CA LEU A 112 2.96 -3.25 20.09
C LEU A 112 3.81 -2.07 19.62
N ASN A 113 4.63 -2.29 18.61
CA ASN A 113 5.51 -1.26 18.05
C ASN A 113 4.80 -0.53 16.91
N CYS A 114 4.34 0.70 17.16
CA CYS A 114 3.60 1.48 16.16
C CYS A 114 4.45 1.90 14.95
N ALA A 115 5.78 1.87 15.05
CA ALA A 115 6.64 2.04 13.87
C ALA A 115 6.46 0.86 12.89
N LEU A 116 6.35 -0.37 13.41
CA LEU A 116 6.07 -1.54 12.57
C LEU A 116 4.70 -1.47 11.89
N LEU A 117 3.70 -0.85 12.54
CA LEU A 117 2.39 -0.62 11.92
C LEU A 117 2.52 0.31 10.71
N VAL A 118 3.31 1.37 10.82
CA VAL A 118 3.58 2.32 9.73
C VAL A 118 4.29 1.61 8.57
N GLU A 119 5.30 0.80 8.86
CA GLU A 119 6.03 0.02 7.85
C GLU A 119 5.15 -1.03 7.16
N LEU A 120 4.30 -1.73 7.93
CA LEU A 120 3.34 -2.69 7.42
C LEU A 120 2.35 -2.00 6.47
N ARG A 121 1.78 -0.87 6.89
CA ARG A 121 0.88 -0.07 6.06
C ARG A 121 1.56 0.37 4.77
N GLY A 122 2.77 0.91 4.86
CA GLY A 122 3.54 1.32 3.68
C GLY A 122 3.78 0.18 2.70
N SER A 123 4.15 -1.01 3.20
CA SER A 123 4.40 -2.19 2.37
C SER A 123 3.12 -2.70 1.69
N LEU A 124 2.00 -2.73 2.42
CA LEU A 124 0.71 -3.15 1.87
C LEU A 124 0.16 -2.14 0.85
N THR A 125 0.27 -0.84 1.10
CA THR A 125 -0.07 0.20 0.12
C THR A 125 0.78 0.03 -1.15
N ALA A 126 2.09 -0.14 -1.01
CA ALA A 126 2.99 -0.31 -2.15
C ALA A 126 2.67 -1.58 -2.96
N LEU A 127 2.29 -2.68 -2.31
CA LEU A 127 1.81 -3.90 -2.96
C LEU A 127 0.55 -3.63 -3.78
N VAL A 128 -0.46 -2.98 -3.19
CA VAL A 128 -1.72 -2.64 -3.89
C VAL A 128 -1.45 -1.76 -5.11
N GLU A 129 -0.63 -0.72 -4.97
CA GLU A 129 -0.29 0.18 -6.08
C GLU A 129 0.52 -0.54 -7.19
N THR A 130 1.41 -1.47 -6.82
CA THR A 130 2.14 -2.31 -7.79
C THR A 130 1.17 -3.17 -8.60
N GLN A 131 0.18 -3.78 -7.95
CA GLN A 131 -0.83 -4.59 -8.63
C GLN A 131 -1.74 -3.73 -9.53
N LYS A 132 -2.09 -2.51 -9.11
CA LYS A 132 -2.82 -1.55 -9.98
C LYS A 132 -2.02 -1.19 -11.21
N ALA A 133 -0.72 -0.87 -11.04
CA ALA A 133 0.17 -0.55 -12.15
C ALA A 133 0.34 -1.73 -13.12
N LYS A 134 0.46 -2.96 -12.62
CA LYS A 134 0.48 -4.17 -13.44
C LYS A 134 -0.79 -4.32 -14.28
N TRP A 135 -1.96 -4.13 -13.68
CA TRP A 135 -3.23 -4.16 -14.43
C TRP A 135 -3.31 -3.08 -15.50
N ALA A 136 -2.95 -1.84 -15.17
CA ALA A 136 -2.91 -0.74 -16.12
C ALA A 136 -2.00 -1.06 -17.31
N TYR A 137 -0.80 -1.56 -17.06
CA TYR A 137 0.14 -1.99 -18.10
C TYR A 137 -0.46 -3.06 -19.03
N MET A 138 -1.08 -4.10 -18.46
CA MET A 138 -1.71 -5.15 -19.26
C MET A 138 -2.86 -4.60 -20.11
N PHE A 139 -3.71 -3.73 -19.55
CA PHE A 139 -4.80 -3.08 -20.30
C PHE A 139 -4.27 -2.20 -21.43
N ASP A 140 -3.28 -1.36 -21.17
CA ASP A 140 -2.68 -0.50 -22.19
C ASP A 140 -2.10 -1.33 -23.35
N LYS A 141 -1.45 -2.45 -23.02
CA LYS A 141 -0.88 -3.37 -24.01
C LYS A 141 -1.96 -3.93 -24.92
N ILE A 142 -3.03 -4.49 -24.38
CA ILE A 142 -4.08 -5.09 -25.20
C ILE A 142 -4.92 -4.04 -25.94
N ASP A 143 -5.23 -2.91 -25.31
CA ASP A 143 -6.01 -1.84 -25.91
C ASP A 143 -5.23 -1.19 -27.07
N SER A 144 -3.90 -1.14 -27.00
CA SER A 144 -3.05 -0.70 -28.11
C SER A 144 -3.19 -1.59 -29.35
N GLU A 145 -3.25 -2.91 -29.18
CA GLU A 145 -3.41 -3.87 -30.27
C GLU A 145 -4.86 -3.87 -30.81
N LEU A 146 -5.83 -3.59 -29.95
CA LEU A 146 -7.23 -3.41 -30.36
C LEU A 146 -7.44 -2.12 -31.16
N ARG A 147 -6.59 -1.10 -31.03
CA ARG A 147 -6.65 0.13 -31.85
C ARG A 147 -5.92 0.04 -33.20
N ARG A 148 -4.93 -0.84 -33.33
CA ARG A 148 -4.12 -1.02 -34.55
C ARG A 148 -4.88 -1.71 -35.67
#